data_AF-A0A381I8U8-F1
#
_entry.id   AF-A0A381I8U8-F1
#
_cell.length_a   1.000
_cell.length_b   1.000
_cell.length_c   1.000
_cell.angle_alpha   90.00
_cell.angle_beta   90.00
_cell.angle_gamma   90.00
#
_symmetry.space_group_name_H-M   'P 1'
#
loop_
_entity.id
_entity.type
_entity.pdbx_description
1 polymer ?
#
loop_
_entity_poly.entity_id
_entity_poly.type
_entity_poly.pdbx_seq_one_letter_code
_entity_poly.pdbx_strand_id
1 'polypeptide(L)'
;MIAKNSIGIKNLYKIISDAHVNHFFRAPRILRSVLNEYKEGLIIGSACEAGVVFQAVKKNVSDEEMKKIIDLYDYIEVMPIDNNRFMIDKGEVKDEEELRELNRKLIDTAKKFDKIPVATGDVHFLDKHEAVLRKVLKYSQGFKVDEEETYLHFRTTDEMLEEFSYLGEELAYEVVVENSNLIADMLKI
;
A
#
# COMPACT_ATOMS: atom_id res chain seq x y z
N MET A 1 7.44 -4.34 -1.95
CA MET A 1 8.16 -5.64 -2.00
C MET A 1 9.10 -5.71 -0.83
N ILE A 2 9.11 -6.83 -0.11
CA ILE A 2 9.95 -7.07 1.06
C ILE A 2 10.81 -8.29 0.78
N ALA A 3 12.10 -8.24 1.10
CA ALA A 3 12.98 -9.40 0.98
C ALA A 3 12.85 -10.28 2.23
N LYS A 4 12.39 -11.53 2.06
CA LYS A 4 12.14 -12.47 3.15
C LYS A 4 13.39 -13.17 3.65
N ASN A 5 14.45 -13.20 2.85
CA ASN A 5 15.72 -13.87 3.14
C ASN A 5 16.82 -13.35 2.18
N SER A 6 18.04 -13.90 2.30
CA SER A 6 19.19 -13.53 1.47
C SER A 6 18.99 -13.74 -0.04
N ILE A 7 18.21 -14.74 -0.46
CA ILE A 7 17.82 -14.95 -1.87
C ILE A 7 16.97 -13.76 -2.34
N GLY A 8 15.99 -13.36 -1.52
CA GLY A 8 15.17 -12.18 -1.76
C GLY A 8 15.98 -10.90 -1.91
N ILE A 9 16.96 -10.67 -1.05
CA ILE A 9 17.84 -9.49 -1.14
C ILE A 9 18.58 -9.47 -2.48
N LYS A 10 19.20 -10.60 -2.86
CA LYS A 10 19.91 -10.72 -4.13
C LYS A 10 18.99 -10.49 -5.33
N ASN A 11 17.79 -11.04 -5.28
CA ASN A 11 16.79 -10.88 -6.34
C ASN A 11 16.27 -9.44 -6.42
N LEU A 12 16.08 -8.76 -5.27
CA LEU A 12 15.71 -7.36 -5.23
C LEU A 12 16.77 -6.48 -5.90
N TYR A 13 18.06 -6.74 -5.67
CA TYR A 13 19.14 -6.03 -6.38
C TYR A 13 19.11 -6.24 -7.89
N LYS A 14 18.81 -7.45 -8.36
CA LYS A 14 18.66 -7.72 -9.81
C LYS A 14 17.49 -6.94 -10.39
N ILE A 15 16.33 -6.97 -9.72
CA ILE A 15 15.13 -6.25 -10.16
C ILE A 15 15.39 -4.74 -10.21
N ILE A 16 16.03 -4.17 -9.18
CA ILE A 16 16.37 -2.74 -9.15
C ILE A 16 17.35 -2.41 -10.29
N SER A 17 18.39 -3.22 -10.49
CA SER A 17 19.38 -3.01 -11.55
C SER A 17 18.72 -3.05 -12.93
N ASP A 18 17.89 -4.05 -13.20
CA ASP A 18 17.16 -4.20 -14.45
C ASP A 18 16.21 -3.01 -14.71
N ALA A 19 15.48 -2.56 -13.69
CA ALA A 19 14.58 -1.41 -13.77
C ALA A 19 15.30 -0.10 -14.12
N HIS A 20 16.56 0.06 -13.69
CA HIS A 20 17.36 1.26 -13.95
C HIS A 20 18.18 1.19 -15.24
N VAL A 21 18.56 -0.01 -15.70
CA VAL A 21 19.45 -0.18 -16.85
C VAL A 21 18.69 -0.60 -18.11
N ASN A 22 17.85 -1.63 -18.02
CA ASN A 22 17.21 -2.23 -19.19
C ASN A 22 15.81 -1.67 -19.45
N HIS A 23 15.07 -1.33 -18.40
CA HIS A 23 13.66 -0.93 -18.48
C HIS A 23 13.36 0.49 -17.98
N PHE A 24 14.41 1.32 -17.87
CA PHE A 24 14.26 2.73 -17.56
C PHE A 24 13.55 3.47 -18.70
N PHE A 25 12.67 4.41 -18.34
CA PHE A 25 12.05 5.31 -19.32
C PHE A 25 12.06 6.74 -18.81
N ARG A 26 10.95 7.20 -18.22
CA ARG A 26 10.89 8.45 -17.44
C ARG A 26 11.22 8.24 -15.96
N ALA A 27 11.03 7.00 -15.51
CA ALA A 27 11.35 6.50 -14.18
C ALA A 27 11.72 5.02 -14.31
N PRO A 28 12.41 4.43 -13.32
CA PRO A 28 12.63 2.98 -13.27
C PRO A 28 11.30 2.23 -13.25
N ARG A 29 11.19 1.15 -14.03
CA ARG A 29 9.97 0.32 -14.10
C ARG A 29 10.34 -1.15 -14.05
N ILE A 30 9.49 -1.93 -13.41
CA ILE A 30 9.66 -3.38 -13.29
C ILE A 30 8.64 -4.06 -14.21
N LEU A 31 9.11 -4.86 -15.16
CA LEU A 31 8.21 -5.69 -15.96
C LEU A 31 7.70 -6.87 -15.12
N ARG A 32 6.43 -7.26 -15.29
CA ARG A 32 5.84 -8.41 -14.60
C ARG A 32 6.60 -9.72 -14.89
N SER A 33 7.15 -9.87 -16.09
CA SER A 33 7.99 -11.03 -16.45
C SER A 33 9.26 -11.10 -15.61
N VAL A 34 9.98 -9.98 -15.46
CA VAL A 34 11.19 -9.87 -14.63
C VAL A 34 10.86 -10.11 -13.17
N LEU A 35 9.76 -9.53 -12.67
CA LEU A 35 9.31 -9.81 -11.31
C LEU A 35 9.02 -11.31 -11.10
N ASN A 36 8.32 -11.96 -12.03
CA ASN A 36 8.03 -13.39 -11.94
C ASN A 36 9.29 -14.26 -11.98
N GLU A 37 10.33 -13.86 -12.72
CA GLU A 37 11.62 -14.55 -12.77
C GLU A 37 12.36 -14.46 -11.42
N TYR A 38 12.27 -13.31 -10.74
CA TYR A 38 13.03 -13.02 -9.52
C TYR A 38 12.20 -12.94 -8.24
N LYS A 39 10.93 -13.37 -8.25
CA LYS A 39 10.04 -13.28 -7.06
C LYS A 39 10.42 -14.24 -5.93
N GLU A 40 11.27 -15.24 -6.18
CA GLU A 40 11.75 -16.12 -5.12
C GLU A 40 12.43 -15.29 -4.03
N GLY A 41 12.08 -15.56 -2.76
CA GLY A 41 12.63 -14.79 -1.65
C GLY A 41 11.93 -13.45 -1.39
N LEU A 42 10.91 -13.07 -2.16
CA LEU A 42 10.18 -11.81 -1.96
C LEU A 42 8.78 -12.04 -1.36
N ILE A 43 8.29 -11.01 -0.69
CA ILE A 43 6.89 -10.81 -0.31
C ILE A 43 6.38 -9.55 -1.05
N ILE A 44 5.26 -9.65 -1.73
CA ILE A 44 4.73 -8.65 -2.65
C ILE A 44 3.41 -8.09 -2.10
N GLY A 45 3.43 -6.83 -1.65
CA GLY A 45 2.25 -6.06 -1.24
C GLY A 45 1.58 -5.32 -2.40
N SER A 46 0.30 -5.01 -2.25
CA SER A 46 -0.53 -4.40 -3.31
C SER A 46 -0.28 -2.91 -3.57
N ALA A 47 0.52 -2.24 -2.75
CA ALA A 47 0.74 -0.80 -2.73
C ALA A 47 -0.51 0.03 -2.34
N CYS A 48 -0.35 1.36 -2.41
CA CYS A 48 -1.32 2.38 -2.05
C CYS A 48 -2.48 2.51 -3.06
N GLU A 49 -3.14 3.67 -3.10
CA GLU A 49 -4.26 3.97 -4.00
C GLU A 49 -3.88 3.89 -5.48
N ALA A 50 -2.62 4.17 -5.81
CA ALA A 50 -2.09 4.02 -7.17
C ALA A 50 -1.86 2.54 -7.56
N GLY A 51 -1.94 1.62 -6.59
CA GLY A 51 -1.78 0.18 -6.77
C GLY A 51 -2.88 -0.44 -7.63
N VAL A 52 -2.53 -1.50 -8.37
CA VAL A 52 -3.45 -2.13 -9.33
C VAL A 52 -4.66 -2.76 -8.65
N VAL A 53 -4.50 -3.30 -7.44
CA VAL A 53 -5.60 -3.91 -6.67
C VAL A 53 -6.59 -2.83 -6.20
N PHE A 54 -6.09 -1.72 -5.63
CA PHE A 54 -6.93 -0.61 -5.21
C PHE A 54 -7.77 -0.06 -6.36
N GLN A 55 -7.12 0.19 -7.50
CA GLN A 55 -7.81 0.68 -8.70
C GLN A 55 -8.85 -0.31 -9.23
N ALA A 56 -8.59 -1.61 -9.13
CA ALA A 56 -9.52 -2.66 -9.54
C ALA A 56 -10.75 -2.73 -8.61
N VAL A 57 -10.55 -2.61 -7.28
CA VAL A 57 -11.64 -2.53 -6.30
C VAL A 57 -12.48 -1.27 -6.53
N LYS A 58 -11.84 -0.11 -6.71
CA LYS A 58 -12.54 1.16 -6.99
C LYS A 58 -13.38 1.10 -8.28
N LYS A 59 -12.88 0.43 -9.31
CA LYS A 59 -13.60 0.21 -10.58
C LYS A 59 -14.65 -0.90 -10.52
N ASN A 60 -14.72 -1.64 -9.42
CA ASN A 60 -15.61 -2.77 -9.23
C ASN A 60 -15.49 -3.81 -10.36
N VAL A 61 -14.26 -4.19 -10.70
CA VAL A 61 -14.00 -5.20 -11.76
C VAL A 61 -14.59 -6.56 -11.37
N SER A 62 -14.75 -7.44 -12.36
CA SER A 62 -15.27 -8.80 -12.09
C SER A 62 -14.30 -9.64 -11.25
N ASP A 63 -14.83 -10.65 -10.58
CA ASP A 63 -14.01 -11.61 -9.82
C ASP A 63 -12.96 -12.33 -10.69
N GLU A 64 -13.29 -12.60 -11.95
CA GLU A 64 -12.36 -13.23 -12.89
C GLU A 64 -11.17 -12.31 -13.20
N GLU A 65 -11.43 -11.02 -13.37
CA GLU A 65 -10.38 -10.02 -13.59
C GLU A 65 -9.56 -9.79 -12.31
N MET A 66 -10.25 -9.62 -11.17
CA MET A 66 -9.61 -9.46 -9.87
C MET A 66 -8.68 -10.62 -9.56
N LYS A 67 -9.09 -11.87 -9.82
CA LYS A 67 -8.25 -13.05 -9.62
C LYS A 67 -6.92 -12.95 -10.36
N LYS A 68 -6.93 -12.49 -11.62
CA LYS A 68 -5.71 -12.36 -12.45
C LYS A 68 -4.75 -11.26 -11.94
N ILE A 69 -5.31 -10.24 -11.32
CA ILE A 69 -4.58 -9.12 -10.72
C ILE A 69 -4.00 -9.55 -9.38
N ILE A 70 -4.84 -10.08 -8.50
CA ILE A 70 -4.53 -10.29 -7.08
C ILE A 70 -3.57 -11.46 -6.85
N ASP A 71 -3.51 -12.42 -7.78
CA ASP A 71 -2.65 -13.61 -7.69
C ASP A 71 -1.16 -13.29 -7.54
N LEU A 72 -0.72 -12.11 -8.00
CA LEU A 72 0.67 -11.67 -7.85
C LEU A 72 1.06 -11.31 -6.41
N TYR A 73 0.08 -10.93 -5.58
CA TYR A 73 0.33 -10.34 -4.28
C TYR A 73 0.19 -11.38 -3.16
N ASP A 74 1.05 -11.26 -2.15
CA ASP A 74 1.03 -12.09 -0.95
C ASP A 74 0.12 -11.47 0.13
N TYR A 75 0.03 -10.14 0.16
CA TYR A 75 -0.83 -9.39 1.07
C TYR A 75 -1.38 -8.13 0.40
N ILE A 76 -2.51 -7.65 0.89
CA ILE A 76 -3.21 -6.47 0.40
C ILE A 76 -3.07 -5.36 1.44
N GLU A 77 -2.59 -4.21 0.99
CA GLU A 77 -2.40 -3.04 1.82
C GLU A 77 -3.69 -2.24 1.93
N VAL A 78 -4.04 -1.85 3.15
CA VAL A 78 -5.15 -0.97 3.48
C VAL A 78 -4.57 0.17 4.30
N MET A 79 -4.92 1.41 3.99
CA MET A 79 -4.27 2.58 4.58
C MET A 79 -5.27 3.42 5.39
N PRO A 80 -4.80 4.19 6.38
CA PRO A 80 -5.58 5.27 6.98
C PRO A 80 -6.33 6.08 5.92
N ILE A 81 -7.57 6.49 6.19
CA ILE A 81 -8.35 7.29 5.23
C ILE A 81 -7.68 8.64 4.98
N ASP A 82 -6.94 9.17 5.95
CA ASP A 82 -6.16 10.40 5.81
C ASP A 82 -5.16 10.32 4.66
N ASN A 83 -4.56 9.14 4.40
CA ASN A 83 -3.65 8.92 3.28
C ASN A 83 -4.32 9.20 1.92
N ASN A 84 -5.64 8.99 1.85
CA ASN A 84 -6.44 9.06 0.62
C ASN A 84 -7.42 10.26 0.59
N ARG A 85 -7.38 11.18 1.57
CA ARG A 85 -8.30 12.34 1.63
C ARG A 85 -8.26 13.23 0.40
N PHE A 86 -7.10 13.35 -0.25
CA PHE A 86 -6.96 14.11 -1.50
C PHE A 86 -7.88 13.58 -2.62
N MET A 87 -8.37 12.34 -2.54
CA MET A 87 -9.33 11.79 -3.48
C MET A 87 -10.70 12.48 -3.38
N ILE A 88 -11.06 12.97 -2.19
CA ILE A 88 -12.28 13.77 -1.99
C ILE A 88 -12.14 15.08 -2.77
N ASP A 89 -11.01 15.78 -2.63
CA ASP A 89 -10.74 17.05 -3.32
C ASP A 89 -10.73 16.90 -4.85
N LYS A 90 -10.29 15.73 -5.34
CA LYS A 90 -10.30 15.40 -6.77
C LYS A 90 -11.68 14.96 -7.28
N GLY A 91 -12.68 14.84 -6.41
CA GLY A 91 -14.01 14.30 -6.76
C GLY A 91 -13.97 12.82 -7.17
N GLU A 92 -12.92 12.12 -6.75
CA GLU A 92 -12.74 10.69 -7.03
C GLU A 92 -13.53 9.80 -6.07
N VAL A 93 -13.87 10.34 -4.90
CA VAL A 93 -14.80 9.82 -3.90
C VAL A 93 -15.59 10.99 -3.34
N LYS A 94 -16.75 10.72 -2.75
CA LYS A 94 -17.71 11.70 -2.27
C LYS A 94 -17.31 12.28 -0.91
N ASP A 95 -16.91 11.42 0.02
CA ASP A 95 -16.68 11.76 1.42
C ASP A 95 -15.77 10.74 2.11
N GLU A 96 -15.45 10.97 3.38
CA GLU A 96 -14.63 10.07 4.19
C GLU A 96 -15.28 8.68 4.39
N GLU A 97 -16.61 8.60 4.36
CA GLU A 97 -17.29 7.30 4.50
C GLU A 97 -17.07 6.45 3.25
N GLU A 98 -17.05 7.05 2.06
CA GLU A 98 -16.67 6.31 0.85
C GLU A 98 -15.22 5.80 0.89
N LEU A 99 -14.29 6.52 1.53
CA LEU A 99 -12.93 6.01 1.77
C LEU A 99 -12.94 4.80 2.71
N ARG A 100 -13.72 4.85 3.79
CA ARG A 100 -13.89 3.71 4.71
C ARG A 100 -14.52 2.50 4.01
N GLU A 101 -15.53 2.74 3.17
CA GLU A 101 -16.15 1.69 2.34
C GLU A 101 -15.17 1.08 1.35
N LEU A 102 -14.26 1.87 0.74
CA LEU A 102 -13.19 1.33 -0.09
C LEU A 102 -12.24 0.45 0.73
N ASN A 103 -11.88 0.85 1.95
CA ASN A 103 -11.08 0.04 2.85
C ASN A 103 -11.78 -1.28 3.22
N ARG A 104 -13.07 -1.24 3.57
CA ARG A 104 -13.87 -2.45 3.82
C ARG A 104 -13.87 -3.39 2.60
N LYS A 105 -14.13 -2.84 1.40
CA LYS A 105 -14.09 -3.62 0.16
C LYS A 105 -12.72 -4.23 -0.13
N LEU A 106 -11.63 -3.52 0.17
CA LEU A 106 -10.27 -4.06 0.03
C LEU A 106 -10.04 -5.25 0.96
N ILE A 107 -10.46 -5.14 2.22
CA ILE A 107 -10.36 -6.21 3.21
C ILE A 107 -11.19 -7.42 2.78
N ASP A 108 -12.45 -7.20 2.37
CA ASP A 108 -13.34 -8.26 1.90
C ASP A 108 -12.78 -8.94 0.65
N THR A 109 -12.22 -8.17 -0.28
CA THR A 109 -11.57 -8.69 -1.48
C THR A 109 -10.35 -9.52 -1.12
N ALA A 110 -9.51 -9.05 -0.19
CA ALA A 110 -8.35 -9.80 0.27
C ALA A 110 -8.79 -11.15 0.85
N LYS A 111 -9.74 -11.15 1.79
CA LYS A 111 -10.27 -12.38 2.41
C LYS A 111 -10.92 -13.32 1.40
N LYS A 112 -11.69 -12.80 0.45
CA LYS A 112 -12.36 -13.58 -0.61
C LYS A 112 -11.37 -14.35 -1.51
N PHE A 113 -10.18 -13.80 -1.72
CA PHE A 113 -9.14 -14.38 -2.58
C PHE A 113 -7.97 -14.96 -1.78
N ASP A 114 -8.21 -15.30 -0.52
CA ASP A 114 -7.22 -15.92 0.39
C ASP A 114 -5.91 -15.12 0.52
N LYS A 115 -6.03 -13.78 0.54
CA LYS A 115 -4.93 -12.83 0.77
C LYS A 115 -5.04 -12.21 2.15
N ILE A 116 -3.90 -11.80 2.70
CA ILE A 116 -3.82 -11.20 4.03
C ILE A 116 -4.05 -9.69 3.90
N PRO A 117 -5.10 -9.10 4.49
CA PRO A 117 -5.25 -7.64 4.57
C PRO A 117 -4.36 -7.07 5.67
N VAL A 118 -3.52 -6.09 5.35
CA VAL A 118 -2.56 -5.49 6.30
C VAL A 118 -2.73 -3.98 6.31
N ALA A 119 -2.91 -3.39 7.49
CA ALA A 119 -2.92 -1.94 7.63
C ALA A 119 -1.48 -1.40 7.52
N THR A 120 -1.23 -0.52 6.55
CA THR A 120 0.09 0.12 6.35
C THR A 120 -0.04 1.64 6.40
N GLY A 121 0.99 2.31 6.94
CA GLY A 121 0.95 3.76 7.15
C GLY A 121 1.41 4.63 5.98
N ASP A 122 2.11 4.04 5.00
CA ASP A 122 2.83 4.75 3.94
C ASP A 122 3.70 5.89 4.49
N VAL A 123 4.51 5.59 5.50
CA VAL A 123 5.24 6.59 6.30
C VAL A 123 6.25 7.36 5.44
N HIS A 124 6.21 8.69 5.51
CA HIS A 124 7.13 9.59 4.82
C HIS A 124 7.91 10.52 5.75
N PHE A 125 7.52 10.59 7.02
CA PHE A 125 8.15 11.42 8.06
C PHE A 125 7.85 10.82 9.45
N LEU A 126 8.62 11.20 10.46
CA LEU A 126 8.50 10.58 11.79
C LEU A 126 7.29 11.15 12.53
N ASP A 127 7.24 12.48 12.66
CA ASP A 127 6.25 13.16 13.49
C ASP A 127 5.21 13.92 12.65
N LYS A 128 3.98 14.01 13.17
CA LYS A 128 2.85 14.65 12.46
C LYS A 128 3.15 16.08 11.97
N HIS A 129 3.88 16.87 12.76
CA HIS A 129 4.22 18.25 12.43
C HIS A 129 5.20 18.41 11.25
N GLU A 130 5.89 17.34 10.85
CA GLU A 130 6.84 17.34 9.72
C GLU A 130 6.13 17.31 8.35
N ALA A 131 4.79 17.17 8.32
CA ALA A 131 3.99 17.24 7.10
C ALA A 131 4.27 18.51 6.28
N VAL A 132 4.54 19.64 6.95
CA VAL A 132 4.91 20.91 6.31
C VAL A 132 6.21 20.80 5.49
N LEU A 133 7.18 20.01 5.95
CA LEU A 133 8.46 19.82 5.24
C LEU A 133 8.25 19.07 3.93
N ARG A 134 7.43 18.02 3.96
CA ARG A 134 7.04 17.27 2.75
C ARG A 134 6.28 18.15 1.77
N LYS A 135 5.39 19.02 2.26
CA LYS A 135 4.65 19.98 1.44
C LYS A 135 5.59 20.93 0.69
N VAL A 136 6.58 21.50 1.38
CA VAL A 136 7.61 22.37 0.78
C VAL A 136 8.45 21.60 -0.25
N LEU A 137 8.87 20.38 0.06
CA LEU A 137 9.65 19.55 -0.86
C LEU A 137 8.88 19.21 -2.14
N LYS A 138 7.62 18.76 -2.02
CA LYS A 138 6.73 18.51 -3.17
C LYS A 138 6.59 19.76 -4.05
N TYR A 139 6.35 20.91 -3.42
CA TYR A 139 6.23 22.18 -4.15
C TYR A 139 7.50 22.50 -4.95
N SER A 140 8.68 22.32 -4.36
CA SER A 140 9.96 22.55 -5.03
C SER A 140 10.20 21.65 -6.25
N GLN A 141 9.58 20.47 -6.26
CA GLN A 141 9.64 19.50 -7.37
C GLN A 141 8.57 19.77 -8.46
N GLY A 142 7.78 20.84 -8.34
CA GLY A 142 6.76 21.22 -9.32
C GLY A 142 5.40 20.55 -9.11
N PHE A 143 5.18 19.88 -7.99
CA PHE A 143 3.85 19.40 -7.63
C PHE A 143 2.96 20.56 -7.16
N LYS A 144 1.65 20.43 -7.40
CA LYS A 144 0.68 21.34 -6.78
C LYS A 144 0.72 21.18 -5.27
N VAL A 145 0.49 22.29 -4.58
CA VAL A 145 0.33 22.32 -3.13
C VAL A 145 -1.09 21.89 -2.83
N ASP A 146 -1.25 20.78 -2.13
CA ASP A 146 -2.54 20.34 -1.61
C ASP A 146 -3.03 21.38 -0.58
N GLU A 147 -4.32 21.72 -0.61
CA GLU A 147 -4.89 22.71 0.32
C GLU A 147 -4.78 22.19 1.76
N GLU A 148 -5.21 20.94 1.97
CA GLU A 148 -5.07 20.23 3.23
C GLU A 148 -3.74 19.46 3.34
N GLU A 149 -3.31 19.24 4.58
CA GLU A 149 -2.13 18.43 4.87
C GLU A 149 -2.52 16.95 4.96
N THR A 150 -1.76 16.10 4.28
CA THR A 150 -1.82 14.64 4.43
C THR A 150 -0.80 14.20 5.48
N TYR A 151 -1.26 13.59 6.56
CA TYR A 151 -0.41 13.15 7.66
C TYR A 151 0.04 11.70 7.44
N LEU A 152 1.20 11.54 6.79
CA LEU A 152 1.90 10.28 6.61
C LEU A 152 3.04 10.11 7.64
N HIS A 153 2.75 10.43 8.91
CA HIS A 153 3.70 10.24 10.00
C HIS A 153 3.77 8.79 10.44
N PHE A 154 4.80 8.44 11.20
CA PHE A 154 4.92 7.12 11.80
C PHE A 154 3.92 7.00 12.96
N ARG A 155 2.69 6.59 12.63
CA ARG A 155 1.64 6.33 13.60
C ARG A 155 2.05 5.23 14.57
N THR A 156 1.73 5.45 15.84
CA THR A 156 1.74 4.40 16.87
C THR A 156 0.66 3.35 16.60
N THR A 157 0.78 2.19 17.25
CA THR A 157 -0.26 1.15 17.16
C THR A 157 -1.62 1.66 17.64
N ASP A 158 -1.65 2.46 18.71
CA ASP A 158 -2.90 3.03 19.25
C ASP A 158 -3.54 4.00 18.24
N GLU A 159 -2.75 4.88 17.61
CA GLU A 159 -3.25 5.76 16.55
C GLU A 159 -3.78 4.96 15.34
N MET A 160 -3.12 3.86 14.98
CA MET A 160 -3.60 2.98 13.91
C MET A 160 -4.90 2.27 14.30
N LEU A 161 -5.02 1.76 15.53
CA LEU A 161 -6.25 1.10 16.00
C LEU A 161 -7.43 2.09 16.03
N GLU A 162 -7.20 3.32 16.49
CA GLU A 162 -8.21 4.38 16.50
C GLU A 162 -8.65 4.74 15.07
N GLU A 163 -7.68 4.93 14.16
CA GLU A 163 -7.95 5.21 12.74
C GLU A 163 -8.82 4.13 12.08
N PHE A 164 -8.60 2.86 12.43
CA PHE A 164 -9.31 1.72 11.87
C PHE A 164 -10.53 1.26 12.71
N SER A 165 -10.89 2.01 13.76
CA SER A 165 -11.98 1.66 14.69
C SER A 165 -13.35 1.46 14.02
N TYR A 166 -13.57 2.08 12.86
CA TYR A 166 -14.80 1.91 12.05
C TYR A 166 -15.00 0.49 11.49
N LEU A 167 -14.01 -0.39 11.62
CA LEU A 167 -14.08 -1.81 11.28
C LEU A 167 -14.61 -2.68 12.44
N GLY A 168 -14.69 -2.13 13.66
CA GLY A 168 -14.89 -2.90 14.88
C GLY A 168 -13.57 -3.42 15.46
N GLU A 169 -13.56 -3.67 16.77
CA GLU A 169 -12.34 -3.98 17.55
C GLU A 169 -11.57 -5.20 17.02
N GLU A 170 -12.26 -6.31 16.76
CA GLU A 170 -11.64 -7.55 16.30
C GLU A 170 -10.95 -7.38 14.95
N LEU A 171 -11.66 -6.82 13.97
CA LEU A 171 -11.13 -6.65 12.62
C LEU A 171 -10.03 -5.58 12.56
N ALA A 172 -10.17 -4.50 13.33
CA ALA A 172 -9.13 -3.48 13.45
C ALA A 172 -7.84 -4.08 14.03
N TYR A 173 -7.93 -4.88 15.10
CA TYR A 173 -6.78 -5.56 15.68
C TYR A 173 -6.14 -6.58 14.72
N GLU A 174 -6.97 -7.35 14.00
CA GLU A 174 -6.50 -8.31 12.98
C GLU A 174 -5.63 -7.62 11.93
N VAL A 175 -6.12 -6.55 11.29
CA VAL A 175 -5.41 -5.90 10.17
C VAL A 175 -4.24 -5.03 10.63
N VAL A 176 -4.33 -4.40 11.80
CA VAL A 176 -3.30 -3.50 12.33
C VAL A 176 -2.17 -4.26 13.02
N VAL A 177 -2.48 -5.29 13.81
CA VAL A 177 -1.53 -5.95 14.70
C VAL A 177 -1.24 -7.37 14.26
N GLU A 178 -2.24 -8.23 14.11
CA GLU A 178 -1.98 -9.66 13.86
C GLU A 178 -1.37 -9.88 12.47
N ASN A 179 -1.98 -9.31 11.44
CA ASN A 179 -1.56 -9.49 10.07
C ASN A 179 -0.22 -8.79 9.78
N SER A 180 0.05 -7.64 10.41
CA SER A 180 1.35 -6.98 10.28
C SER A 180 2.49 -7.78 10.92
N ASN A 181 2.25 -8.34 12.11
CA ASN A 181 3.20 -9.27 12.75
C ASN A 181 3.35 -10.56 11.95
N LEU A 182 2.28 -11.10 11.37
CA LEU A 182 2.35 -12.29 10.51
C LEU A 182 3.28 -12.06 9.33
N ILE A 183 3.23 -10.90 8.66
CA ILE A 183 4.16 -10.55 7.57
C ILE A 183 5.59 -10.40 8.11
N ALA A 184 5.78 -9.81 9.28
CA ALA A 184 7.10 -9.69 9.91
C ALA A 184 7.71 -11.06 10.25
N ASP A 185 6.91 -12.00 10.75
CA ASP A 185 7.32 -13.36 11.10
C ASP A 185 7.70 -14.21 9.87
N MET A 186 7.25 -13.82 8.66
CA MET A 186 7.70 -14.47 7.42
C MET A 186 9.17 -14.15 7.09
N LEU A 187 9.77 -13.13 7.72
CA LEU A 187 11.15 -12.73 7.47
C LEU A 187 12.11 -13.67 8.21
N LYS A 188 13.02 -14.28 7.45
CA LYS A 188 14.08 -15.16 7.94
C LYS A 188 15.41 -14.46 7.70
N ILE A 189 15.79 -13.63 8.68
CA ILE A 189 17.05 -12.88 8.68
C ILE A 189 18.19 -13.82 9.10
#